data_AF-A0A8X6HID2-F1
#
_entry.id   AF-A0A8X6HID2-F1
#
_cell.length_a   1.000
_cell.length_b   1.000
_cell.length_c   1.000
_cell.angle_alpha   90.00
_cell.angle_beta   90.00
_cell.angle_gamma   90.00
#
_symmetry.space_group_name_H-M   'P 1'
#
loop_
_entity.id
_entity.type
_entity.pdbx_description
1 polymer ?
#
loop_
_entity_poly.entity_id
_entity_poly.type
_entity_poly.pdbx_seq_one_letter_code
_entity_poly.pdbx_strand_id
1 'polypeptide(L)'
;MGRNKKIPDRWLDYHPMKEALYDARIVPIKCPLPISRFQNEAMYQYRWTPADVMHKIPNLGLVIDITNKQPAYYDPNEFIHNGIDFVKIRCVGHNVPDDSVFFRLCDVINTFLMRNSGNDRIIALHCTHGINRTGYLICRYLIEHLRYSPQEAIHTFSLKRGYPIERENYIEDLYKIYIPVAVY
;
A
#
# COMPACT_ATOMS: atom_id res chain seq x y z
N MET A 1 -25.55 -12.81 15.79
CA MET A 1 -25.64 -12.17 14.46
C MET A 1 -24.80 -10.90 14.47
N GLY A 2 -23.60 -10.94 13.89
CA GLY A 2 -22.70 -9.78 13.87
C GLY A 2 -23.20 -8.72 12.90
N ARG A 3 -23.16 -7.43 13.30
CA ARG A 3 -23.48 -6.29 12.42
C ARG A 3 -22.76 -6.48 11.08
N ASN A 4 -23.53 -6.53 10.00
CA ASN A 4 -23.02 -6.61 8.64
C ASN A 4 -22.19 -5.33 8.40
N LYS A 5 -20.85 -5.42 8.54
CA LYS A 5 -20.00 -4.24 8.41
C LYS A 5 -20.07 -3.82 6.94
N LYS A 6 -20.38 -2.55 6.66
CA LYS A 6 -20.47 -2.00 5.30
C LYS A 6 -19.09 -1.93 4.62
N ILE A 7 -19.07 -2.07 3.30
CA ILE A 7 -17.89 -1.77 2.47
C ILE A 7 -17.53 -0.28 2.68
N PRO A 8 -16.23 0.07 2.81
CA PRO A 8 -15.84 1.47 2.98
C PRO A 8 -16.32 2.35 1.82
N ASP A 9 -16.66 3.60 2.11
CA ASP A 9 -17.09 4.57 1.10
C ASP A 9 -16.05 4.71 -0.02
N ARG A 10 -16.52 4.85 -1.27
CA ARG A 10 -15.69 4.92 -2.49
C ARG A 10 -14.78 3.73 -2.75
N TRP A 11 -14.86 2.64 -1.97
CA TRP A 11 -13.96 1.48 -2.18
C TRP A 11 -14.22 0.76 -3.51
N LEU A 12 -15.45 0.84 -4.02
CA LEU A 12 -15.85 0.27 -5.32
C LEU A 12 -15.38 1.11 -6.51
N ASP A 13 -15.12 2.41 -6.31
CA ASP A 13 -14.69 3.35 -7.35
C ASP A 13 -13.27 3.04 -7.87
N TYR A 14 -12.48 2.30 -7.09
CA TYR A 14 -11.09 2.00 -7.41
C TYR A 14 -10.87 0.54 -7.75
N HIS A 15 -10.14 0.28 -8.83
CA HIS A 15 -9.67 -1.08 -9.12
C HIS A 15 -8.68 -1.57 -8.04
N PRO A 16 -8.58 -2.88 -7.81
CA PRO A 16 -7.80 -3.44 -6.71
C PRO A 16 -6.30 -3.11 -6.70
N MET A 17 -5.68 -3.22 -7.86
CA MET A 17 -4.26 -2.95 -8.15
C MET A 17 -4.10 -2.70 -9.65
N LYS A 18 -2.95 -2.20 -10.10
CA LYS A 18 -2.59 -2.14 -11.53
C LYS A 18 -1.22 -2.77 -11.76
N GLU A 19 -0.14 -2.11 -11.36
CA GLU A 19 1.22 -2.60 -11.57
C GLU A 19 2.11 -2.38 -10.34
N ALA A 20 3.16 -3.19 -10.23
CA ALA A 20 4.21 -2.98 -9.24
C ALA A 20 5.16 -1.85 -9.64
N LEU A 21 5.69 -1.15 -8.65
CA LEU A 21 6.89 -0.33 -8.74
C LEU A 21 8.09 -1.27 -8.56
N TYR A 22 8.61 -1.79 -9.68
CA TYR A 22 9.64 -2.84 -9.68
C TYR A 22 10.92 -2.42 -8.95
N ASP A 23 11.33 -1.15 -9.08
CA ASP A 23 12.53 -0.61 -8.43
C ASP A 23 12.46 -0.68 -6.89
N ALA A 24 11.24 -0.63 -6.34
CA ALA A 24 11.00 -0.77 -4.89
C ALA A 24 10.48 -2.16 -4.49
N ARG A 25 10.18 -3.04 -5.46
CA ARG A 25 9.44 -4.32 -5.25
C ARG A 25 8.13 -4.13 -4.48
N ILE A 26 7.46 -2.99 -4.68
CA ILE A 26 6.18 -2.66 -4.02
C ILE A 26 5.05 -2.62 -5.03
N VAL A 27 3.93 -3.27 -4.72
CA VAL A 27 2.67 -3.11 -5.45
C VAL A 27 1.64 -2.39 -4.55
N PRO A 28 1.17 -1.20 -4.96
CA PRO A 28 0.13 -0.49 -4.23
C PRO A 28 -1.23 -1.10 -4.54
N ILE A 29 -1.96 -1.50 -3.49
CA ILE A 29 -3.29 -2.11 -3.62
C ILE A 29 -4.32 -1.39 -2.76
N LYS A 30 -5.61 -1.51 -3.08
CA LYS A 30 -6.68 -1.18 -2.12
C LYS A 30 -6.81 -2.28 -1.07
N CYS A 31 -7.36 -1.94 0.09
CA CYS A 31 -7.53 -2.87 1.20
C CYS A 31 -8.38 -4.08 0.76
N PRO A 32 -7.89 -5.33 0.89
CA PRO A 32 -8.74 -6.49 0.74
C PRO A 32 -9.80 -6.54 1.85
N LEU A 33 -10.94 -7.12 1.54
CA LEU A 33 -12.06 -7.27 2.47
C LEU A 33 -12.42 -8.76 2.60
N PRO A 34 -12.94 -9.19 3.76
CA PRO A 34 -13.34 -10.59 3.94
C PRO A 34 -14.48 -10.95 2.99
N ILE A 35 -14.53 -12.21 2.55
CA ILE A 35 -15.51 -12.69 1.55
C ILE A 35 -16.96 -12.38 1.94
N SER A 36 -17.24 -12.37 3.25
CA SER A 36 -18.55 -12.02 3.82
C SER A 36 -19.04 -10.61 3.49
N ARG A 37 -18.19 -9.72 2.93
CA ARG A 37 -18.61 -8.40 2.43
C ARG A 37 -19.24 -8.44 1.03
N PHE A 38 -19.04 -9.52 0.27
CA PHE A 38 -19.48 -9.66 -1.11
C PHE A 38 -20.63 -10.68 -1.17
N GLN A 39 -21.82 -10.26 -0.72
CA GLN A 39 -22.94 -11.17 -0.42
C GLN A 39 -23.92 -11.43 -1.57
N ASN A 40 -23.83 -10.67 -2.67
CA ASN A 40 -24.72 -10.82 -3.82
C ASN A 40 -23.92 -10.86 -5.12
N GLU A 41 -24.54 -11.40 -6.17
CA GLU A 41 -23.87 -11.62 -7.47
C GLU A 41 -23.35 -10.33 -8.10
N ALA A 42 -24.11 -9.23 -7.97
CA ALA A 42 -23.70 -7.92 -8.46
C ALA A 42 -22.39 -7.42 -7.80
N MET A 43 -22.06 -7.91 -6.61
CA MET A 43 -20.84 -7.57 -5.88
C MET A 43 -19.64 -8.46 -6.22
N TYR A 44 -19.84 -9.63 -6.86
CA TYR A 44 -18.73 -10.54 -7.17
C TYR A 44 -17.73 -9.95 -8.15
N GLN A 45 -18.17 -9.09 -9.08
CA GLN A 45 -17.28 -8.36 -9.97
C GLN A 45 -16.30 -7.43 -9.22
N TYR A 46 -16.64 -6.99 -8.01
CA TYR A 46 -15.82 -6.13 -7.17
C TYR A 46 -15.01 -6.89 -6.12
N ARG A 47 -15.08 -8.23 -6.12
CA ARG A 47 -14.46 -9.08 -5.09
C ARG A 47 -12.96 -8.82 -5.03
N TRP A 48 -12.48 -8.55 -3.82
CA TRP A 48 -11.07 -8.40 -3.52
C TRP A 48 -10.81 -8.82 -2.08
N THR A 49 -10.42 -10.08 -1.91
CA THR A 49 -10.14 -10.74 -0.64
C THR A 49 -8.65 -11.01 -0.47
N PRO A 50 -8.16 -11.39 0.73
CA PRO A 50 -6.78 -11.85 0.89
C PRO A 50 -6.39 -12.97 -0.08
N ALA A 51 -7.29 -13.91 -0.36
CA ALA A 51 -7.08 -14.95 -1.35
C ALA A 51 -6.90 -14.39 -2.78
N ASP A 52 -7.71 -13.39 -3.17
CA ASP A 52 -7.54 -12.73 -4.47
C ASP A 52 -6.22 -11.96 -4.56
N VAL A 53 -5.74 -11.37 -3.46
CA VAL A 53 -4.43 -10.70 -3.38
C VAL A 53 -3.30 -11.68 -3.63
N MET A 54 -3.30 -12.82 -2.93
CA MET A 54 -2.29 -13.88 -3.11
C MET A 54 -2.31 -14.46 -4.53
N HIS A 55 -3.50 -14.59 -5.13
CA HIS A 55 -3.64 -15.09 -6.49
C HIS A 55 -3.17 -14.08 -7.56
N LYS A 56 -3.45 -12.79 -7.36
CA LYS A 56 -3.14 -11.74 -8.36
C LYS A 56 -1.71 -11.20 -8.28
N ILE A 57 -1.04 -11.35 -7.14
CA ILE A 57 0.34 -10.89 -6.95
C ILE A 57 1.24 -12.13 -6.83
N PRO A 58 1.85 -12.59 -7.95
CA PRO A 58 2.81 -13.68 -7.88
C PRO A 58 3.99 -13.28 -6.99
N ASN A 59 4.58 -14.26 -6.30
CA ASN A 59 5.70 -14.07 -5.39
C ASN A 59 5.44 -13.07 -4.26
N LEU A 60 4.18 -12.82 -3.88
CA LEU A 60 3.85 -12.00 -2.71
C LEU A 60 4.57 -12.55 -1.47
N GLY A 61 5.35 -11.68 -0.82
CA GLY A 61 6.14 -12.06 0.35
C GLY A 61 5.80 -11.30 1.62
N LEU A 62 5.23 -10.10 1.49
CA LEU A 62 4.87 -9.24 2.61
C LEU A 62 3.63 -8.41 2.28
N VAL A 63 2.70 -8.31 3.22
CA VAL A 63 1.59 -7.36 3.18
C VAL A 63 1.77 -6.34 4.30
N ILE A 64 1.77 -5.06 3.94
CA ILE A 64 1.82 -3.94 4.88
C ILE A 64 0.47 -3.22 4.87
N ASP A 65 -0.25 -3.32 5.98
CA ASP A 65 -1.52 -2.61 6.22
C ASP A 65 -1.24 -1.29 6.94
N ILE A 66 -1.46 -0.17 6.23
CA ILE A 66 -1.34 1.19 6.78
C ILE A 66 -2.69 1.84 7.11
N THR A 67 -3.77 1.07 7.25
CA THR A 67 -5.05 1.63 7.70
C THR A 67 -4.99 2.01 9.18
N ASN A 68 -5.68 3.08 9.59
CA ASN A 68 -5.78 3.45 11.01
C ASN A 68 -6.59 2.42 11.83
N LYS A 69 -7.50 1.70 11.18
CA LYS A 69 -8.39 0.71 11.81
C LYS A 69 -7.58 -0.42 12.45
N GLN A 70 -7.92 -0.76 13.70
CA GLN A 70 -7.41 -1.94 14.38
C GLN A 70 -8.58 -2.67 15.09
N PRO A 71 -8.74 -4.00 14.90
CA PRO A 71 -7.97 -4.87 14.00
C PRO A 71 -8.17 -4.50 12.51
N ALA A 72 -7.38 -5.11 11.63
CA ALA A 72 -7.49 -4.96 10.18
C ALA A 72 -8.91 -5.27 9.66
N TYR A 73 -9.20 -4.93 8.41
CA TYR A 73 -10.52 -5.20 7.82
C TYR A 73 -10.80 -6.69 7.57
N TYR A 74 -9.74 -7.48 7.47
CA TYR A 74 -9.68 -8.92 7.19
C TYR A 74 -8.81 -9.62 8.25
N ASP A 75 -8.73 -10.96 8.21
CA ASP A 75 -7.88 -11.73 9.12
C ASP A 75 -6.45 -11.84 8.55
N PRO A 76 -5.43 -11.27 9.21
CA PRO A 76 -4.05 -11.40 8.76
C PRO A 76 -3.54 -12.84 8.68
N ASN A 77 -4.12 -13.76 9.45
CA ASN A 77 -3.71 -15.17 9.44
C ASN A 77 -3.96 -15.84 8.08
N GLU A 78 -4.85 -15.30 7.25
CA GLU A 78 -5.04 -15.75 5.87
C GLU A 78 -3.73 -15.63 5.06
N PHE A 79 -2.93 -14.59 5.29
CA PHE A 79 -1.61 -14.44 4.67
C PHE A 79 -0.54 -15.26 5.40
N ILE A 80 -0.50 -15.19 6.73
CA ILE A 80 0.56 -15.82 7.54
C ILE A 80 0.59 -17.34 7.36
N HIS A 81 -0.56 -18.00 7.35
CA HIS A 81 -0.65 -19.45 7.11
C HIS A 81 -0.21 -19.88 5.71
N ASN A 82 -0.12 -18.95 4.76
CA ASN A 82 0.38 -19.17 3.41
C ASN A 82 1.85 -18.71 3.26
N GLY A 83 2.57 -18.48 4.36
CA GLY A 83 3.99 -18.11 4.34
C GLY A 83 4.26 -16.68 3.84
N ILE A 84 3.27 -15.79 4.01
CA ILE A 84 3.36 -14.38 3.64
C ILE A 84 3.41 -13.55 4.92
N ASP A 85 4.47 -12.75 5.09
CA ASP A 85 4.63 -11.89 6.25
C ASP A 85 3.51 -10.83 6.25
N PHE A 86 3.04 -10.43 7.43
CA PHE A 86 2.05 -9.37 7.59
C PHE A 86 2.52 -8.35 8.62
N VAL A 87 2.47 -7.06 8.28
CA VAL A 87 2.80 -5.97 9.18
C VAL A 87 1.70 -4.92 9.19
N LYS A 88 1.26 -4.55 10.39
CA LYS A 88 0.32 -3.45 10.62
C LYS A 88 1.06 -2.20 11.10
N ILE A 89 0.93 -1.09 10.38
CA ILE A 89 1.47 0.22 10.79
C ILE A 89 0.31 1.22 10.82
N ARG A 90 -0.11 1.65 12.00
CA ARG A 90 -1.27 2.56 12.09
C ARG A 90 -0.90 3.94 11.54
N CYS A 91 -1.58 4.36 10.50
CA CYS A 91 -1.44 5.69 9.90
C CYS A 91 -2.78 6.42 9.96
N VAL A 92 -2.83 7.50 10.75
CA VAL A 92 -4.00 8.37 10.88
C VAL A 92 -4.33 8.99 9.51
N GLY A 93 -5.63 9.13 9.20
CA GLY A 93 -6.06 9.74 7.94
C GLY A 93 -6.04 11.27 8.00
N HIS A 94 -6.17 11.91 6.82
CA HIS A 94 -6.31 13.37 6.64
C HIS A 94 -5.05 14.19 6.82
N ASN A 95 -4.26 13.93 7.86
CA ASN A 95 -2.97 14.59 8.05
C ASN A 95 -1.86 13.88 7.26
N VAL A 96 -0.79 14.61 6.96
CA VAL A 96 0.44 14.02 6.41
C VAL A 96 0.91 12.92 7.37
N PRO A 97 1.24 11.71 6.90
CA PRO A 97 1.76 10.65 7.74
C PRO A 97 2.99 11.09 8.55
N ASP A 98 2.97 10.85 9.86
CA ASP A 98 4.07 11.21 10.75
C ASP A 98 5.39 10.51 10.37
N ASP A 99 6.52 11.15 10.66
CA ASP A 99 7.86 10.58 10.42
C ASP A 99 8.04 9.21 11.06
N SER A 100 7.46 8.98 12.24
CA SER A 100 7.51 7.66 12.91
C SER A 100 6.84 6.55 12.08
N VAL A 101 5.76 6.87 11.37
CA VAL A 101 5.08 5.93 10.46
C VAL A 101 5.96 5.66 9.25
N PHE A 102 6.59 6.71 8.70
CA PHE A 102 7.50 6.58 7.57
C PHE A 102 8.75 5.75 7.92
N PHE A 103 9.46 6.06 8.99
CA PHE A 103 10.65 5.31 9.40
C PHE A 103 10.32 3.85 9.71
N ARG A 104 9.19 3.58 10.38
CA ARG A 104 8.74 2.21 10.61
C ARG A 104 8.45 1.47 9.31
N LEU A 105 7.88 2.14 8.31
CA LEU A 105 7.66 1.57 6.99
C LEU A 105 9.00 1.25 6.31
N CYS A 106 9.97 2.18 6.33
CA CYS A 106 11.30 1.98 5.78
C CYS A 106 12.01 0.78 6.42
N ASP A 107 11.99 0.66 7.74
CA ASP A 107 12.58 -0.47 8.46
C ASP A 107 11.99 -1.80 7.99
N VAL A 108 10.67 -1.86 7.85
CA VAL A 108 9.95 -3.06 7.42
C VAL A 108 10.30 -3.41 5.96
N ILE A 109 10.29 -2.43 5.06
CA ILE A 109 10.65 -2.63 3.65
C ILE A 109 12.11 -3.09 3.55
N ASN A 110 13.05 -2.38 4.16
CA ASN A 110 14.48 -2.66 4.05
C ASN A 110 14.81 -4.02 4.67
N THR A 111 14.22 -4.36 5.82
CA THR A 111 14.40 -5.69 6.44
C THR A 111 13.90 -6.80 5.52
N PHE A 112 12.73 -6.61 4.90
CA PHE A 112 12.19 -7.56 3.94
C PHE A 112 13.11 -7.72 2.72
N LEU A 113 13.56 -6.62 2.13
CA LEU A 113 14.44 -6.63 0.96
C LEU A 113 15.80 -7.29 1.28
N MET A 114 16.40 -7.01 2.43
CA MET A 114 17.64 -7.65 2.87
C MET A 114 17.48 -9.17 3.02
N ARG A 115 16.40 -9.63 3.67
CA ARG A 115 16.10 -11.08 3.83
C ARG A 115 15.80 -11.77 2.51
N ASN A 116 15.40 -11.02 1.49
CA ASN A 116 14.94 -11.50 0.19
C ASN A 116 15.80 -10.98 -0.97
N SER A 117 17.08 -10.71 -0.71
CA SER A 117 18.03 -10.21 -1.71
C SER A 117 18.31 -11.21 -2.83
N GLY A 118 18.20 -12.51 -2.53
CA GLY A 118 18.38 -13.61 -3.49
C GLY A 118 17.11 -14.04 -4.23
N ASN A 119 15.99 -13.31 -4.11
CA ASN A 119 14.75 -13.62 -4.80
C ASN A 119 13.99 -12.35 -5.21
N ASP A 120 12.86 -12.51 -5.90
CA ASP A 120 12.04 -11.43 -6.48
C ASP A 120 10.71 -11.21 -5.73
N ARG A 121 10.56 -11.72 -4.50
CA ARG A 121 9.34 -11.57 -3.69
C ARG A 121 8.86 -10.12 -3.58
N ILE A 122 7.55 -9.91 -3.61
CA ILE A 122 6.92 -8.59 -3.70
C ILE A 122 6.28 -8.17 -2.38
N ILE A 123 6.27 -6.86 -2.11
CA ILE A 123 5.57 -6.22 -1.00
C ILE A 123 4.24 -5.64 -1.51
N ALA A 124 3.12 -6.06 -0.93
CA ALA A 124 1.84 -5.36 -1.11
C ALA A 124 1.66 -4.30 -0.01
N LEU A 125 1.47 -3.04 -0.40
CA LEU A 125 1.25 -1.94 0.54
C LEU A 125 -0.14 -1.33 0.32
N HIS A 126 -0.94 -1.22 1.38
CA HIS A 126 -2.31 -0.72 1.26
C HIS A 126 -2.74 0.18 2.42
N CYS A 127 -3.43 1.26 2.09
CA CYS A 127 -4.37 1.93 3.01
C CYS A 127 -5.79 1.43 2.69
N THR A 128 -6.84 2.24 2.90
CA THR A 128 -8.21 1.81 2.59
C THR A 128 -8.41 1.66 1.08
N HIS A 129 -8.03 2.69 0.32
CA HIS A 129 -8.20 2.76 -1.14
C HIS A 129 -6.91 2.48 -1.92
N GLY A 130 -5.76 2.46 -1.23
CA GLY A 130 -4.46 2.33 -1.87
C GLY A 130 -4.02 3.56 -2.66
N ILE A 131 -4.60 4.73 -2.35
CA ILE A 131 -4.38 5.99 -3.09
C ILE A 131 -3.53 6.95 -2.25
N ASN A 132 -4.14 7.66 -1.30
CA ASN A 132 -3.51 8.82 -0.66
C ASN A 132 -2.35 8.46 0.29
N ARG A 133 -2.62 7.78 1.42
CA ARG A 133 -1.56 7.39 2.37
C ARG A 133 -0.53 6.44 1.76
N THR A 134 -1.00 5.53 0.90
CA THR A 134 -0.14 4.60 0.17
C THR A 134 0.79 5.36 -0.78
N GLY A 135 0.24 6.24 -1.59
CA GLY A 135 1.00 7.05 -2.53
C GLY A 135 1.99 7.96 -1.84
N TYR A 136 1.58 8.68 -0.80
CA TYR A 136 2.49 9.52 -0.03
C TYR A 136 3.70 8.74 0.49
N LEU A 137 3.46 7.62 1.19
CA LEU A 137 4.54 6.86 1.81
C LEU A 137 5.44 6.16 0.78
N ILE A 138 4.88 5.68 -0.33
CA ILE A 138 5.68 5.14 -1.44
C ILE A 138 6.52 6.26 -2.05
N CYS A 139 5.92 7.40 -2.43
CA CYS A 139 6.64 8.50 -3.03
C CYS A 139 7.78 8.99 -2.13
N ARG A 140 7.52 9.17 -0.83
CA ARG A 140 8.55 9.55 0.15
C ARG A 140 9.69 8.53 0.19
N TYR A 141 9.39 7.23 0.15
CA TYR A 141 10.41 6.18 0.08
C TYR A 141 11.24 6.26 -1.20
N LEU A 142 10.60 6.46 -2.36
CA LEU A 142 11.31 6.62 -3.64
C LEU A 142 12.25 7.84 -3.62
N ILE A 143 11.83 8.95 -3.03
CA ILE A 143 12.62 10.18 -2.93
C ILE A 143 13.83 9.98 -2.01
N GLU A 144 13.58 9.54 -0.77
CA GLU A 144 14.61 9.48 0.26
C GLU A 144 15.57 8.28 0.11
N HIS A 145 15.09 7.13 -0.37
CA HIS A 145 15.89 5.90 -0.47
C HIS A 145 16.31 5.53 -1.89
N LEU A 146 15.53 5.88 -2.91
CA LEU A 146 15.84 5.53 -4.31
C LEU A 146 16.23 6.75 -5.17
N ARG A 147 16.36 7.95 -4.57
CA ARG A 147 16.84 9.18 -5.21
C ARG A 147 15.97 9.71 -6.36
N TYR A 148 14.68 9.39 -6.36
CA TYR A 148 13.74 9.98 -7.30
C TYR A 148 13.54 11.45 -6.97
N SER A 149 13.39 12.32 -7.97
CA SER A 149 12.81 13.65 -7.70
C SER A 149 11.37 13.50 -7.22
N PRO A 150 10.83 14.47 -6.45
CA PRO A 150 9.42 14.45 -6.06
C PRO A 150 8.46 14.30 -7.25
N GLN A 151 8.74 15.00 -8.36
CA GLN A 151 7.99 14.93 -9.61
C GLN A 151 7.96 13.50 -10.16
N GLU A 152 9.13 12.86 -10.28
CA GLU A 152 9.25 11.49 -10.80
C GLU A 152 8.55 10.48 -9.89
N ALA A 153 8.69 10.62 -8.57
CA ALA A 153 8.06 9.73 -7.60
C ALA A 153 6.52 9.79 -7.69
N ILE A 154 5.95 11.00 -7.69
CA ILE A 154 4.50 11.23 -7.80
C ILE A 154 3.96 10.71 -9.15
N HIS A 155 4.67 11.01 -10.24
CA HIS A 155 4.29 10.54 -11.57
C HIS A 155 4.32 9.01 -11.65
N THR A 156 5.40 8.39 -11.18
CA THR A 156 5.60 6.94 -11.19
C THR A 156 4.52 6.24 -10.39
N PHE A 157 4.22 6.72 -9.17
CA PHE A 157 3.14 6.18 -8.36
C PHE A 157 1.80 6.27 -9.09
N SER A 158 1.46 7.45 -9.63
CA SER A 158 0.17 7.67 -10.30
C SER A 158 -0.01 6.73 -11.50
N LEU A 159 1.05 6.54 -12.29
CA LEU A 159 1.06 5.65 -13.44
C LEU A 159 0.89 4.17 -13.03
N LYS A 160 1.65 3.71 -12.02
CA LYS A 160 1.65 2.32 -11.55
C LYS A 160 0.42 1.95 -10.73
N ARG A 161 -0.11 2.87 -9.93
CA ARG A 161 -1.36 2.69 -9.19
C ARG A 161 -2.59 2.83 -10.09
N GLY A 162 -2.50 3.61 -11.17
CA GLY A 162 -3.61 3.92 -12.06
C GLY A 162 -4.48 5.10 -11.60
N TYR A 163 -4.15 5.72 -10.48
CA TYR A 163 -4.85 6.86 -9.91
C TYR A 163 -3.86 7.82 -9.25
N PRO A 164 -4.06 9.14 -9.36
CA PRO A 164 -3.19 10.12 -8.71
C PRO A 164 -3.42 10.15 -7.20
N ILE A 165 -2.44 10.69 -6.47
CA ILE A 165 -2.68 11.15 -5.09
C ILE A 165 -3.70 12.30 -5.19
N GLU A 166 -4.81 12.20 -4.45
CA GLU A 166 -5.90 13.20 -4.46
C GLU A 166 -5.69 14.30 -3.41
N ARG A 167 -4.82 14.07 -2.42
CA ARG A 167 -4.61 14.99 -1.30
C ARG A 167 -3.52 16.00 -1.60
N GLU A 168 -3.92 17.25 -1.84
CA GLU A 168 -3.02 18.37 -2.12
C GLU A 168 -1.96 18.55 -1.03
N ASN A 169 -2.36 18.51 0.25
CA ASN A 169 -1.43 18.63 1.37
C ASN A 169 -0.35 17.53 1.38
N TYR A 170 -0.61 16.35 0.81
CA TYR A 170 0.40 15.28 0.69
C TYR A 170 1.37 15.58 -0.45
N ILE A 171 0.85 16.10 -1.57
CA ILE A 171 1.65 16.46 -2.75
C ILE A 171 2.58 17.62 -2.42
N GLU A 172 2.06 18.67 -1.76
CA GLU A 172 2.86 19.82 -1.34
C GLU A 172 3.98 19.43 -0.37
N ASP A 173 3.70 18.50 0.55
CA ASP A 173 4.70 18.01 1.48
C ASP A 173 5.82 17.23 0.77
N LEU A 174 5.47 16.36 -0.18
CA LEU A 174 6.45 15.63 -0.99
C LEU A 174 7.38 16.58 -1.77
N TYR A 175 6.86 17.69 -2.31
CA TYR A 175 7.67 18.68 -3.01
C TYR A 175 8.62 19.47 -2.12
N LYS A 176 8.40 19.48 -0.79
CA LYS A 176 9.29 20.13 0.18
C LYS A 176 10.48 19.24 0.57
N ILE A 177 10.45 17.95 0.22
CA ILE A 177 11.54 17.03 0.53
C ILE A 177 12.76 17.41 -0.32
N TYR A 178 13.73 18.06 0.32
CA TYR A 178 14.97 18.49 -0.30
C TYR A 178 15.91 17.31 -0.48
N ILE A 179 16.33 17.06 -1.73
CA ILE A 179 17.52 16.25 -2.00
C ILE A 179 18.67 17.24 -2.23
N PRO A 180 19.68 17.32 -1.34
CA PRO A 180 20.90 18.01 -1.67
C PRO A 180 21.53 17.30 -2.87
N VAL A 181 21.60 17.98 -4.01
CA VAL A 181 22.41 17.51 -5.13
C VAL A 181 23.86 17.55 -4.62
N ALA A 182 24.48 16.39 -4.43
CA ALA A 182 25.91 16.33 -4.21
C ALA A 182 26.57 16.85 -5.48
N VAL A 183 27.07 18.08 -5.44
CA VAL A 183 27.96 18.63 -6.46
C VAL A 183 29.27 17.88 -6.30
N TYR A 184 29.54 16.92 -7.18
CA TYR A 184 30.85 16.29 -7.34
C TYR A 184 31.66 17.04 -8.40
#